data_AF-D1CTU7-F1
#
_entry.id   AF-D1CTU7-F1
#
_cell.length_a   1.000
_cell.length_b   1.000
_cell.length_c   1.000
_cell.angle_alpha   90.00
_cell.angle_beta   90.00
_cell.angle_gamma   90.00
#
_symmetry.space_group_name_H-M   'P 1'
#
loop_
_entity.id
_entity.type
_entity.pdbx_description
1 polymer ?
#
loop_
_entity_poly.entity_id
_entity_poly.type
_entity_poly.pdbx_seq_one_letter_code
_entity_poly.pdbx_strand_id
1 'polypeptide(L)'
;LGFRRLKRCDREELTLWIAGELCPTGQSVGAMLEQVFLWCRDRCIYGPSHKELERLVRSQRQHYIDDWLTGVSARLSASTVALLEASIAEADGQTGFNTMRGDAGQASLDNILSMTAKLAFIQKLDLPRDILSATGKAWVEQIVRRVAGEKAWEMRRHPSAKQVGL
;
A
#
# COMPACT_ATOMS: atom_id res chain seq x y z
N LEU A 1 -21.59 33.12 -15.99
CA LEU A 1 -20.81 32.12 -15.23
C LEU A 1 -20.50 30.97 -16.18
N GLY A 2 -19.26 30.85 -16.64
CA GLY A 2 -18.84 29.90 -17.70
C GLY A 2 -18.78 28.43 -17.26
N PHE A 3 -19.63 28.01 -16.33
CA PHE A 3 -19.63 26.64 -15.82
C PHE A 3 -20.42 25.70 -16.73
N ARG A 4 -19.89 24.50 -16.94
CA ARG A 4 -20.48 23.46 -17.77
C ARG A 4 -20.62 22.15 -17.01
N ARG A 5 -21.57 21.30 -17.43
CA ARG A 5 -21.70 19.94 -16.87
C ARG A 5 -20.46 19.09 -17.22
N LEU A 6 -20.12 18.17 -16.31
CA LEU A 6 -19.09 17.15 -16.55
C LEU A 6 -19.48 16.29 -17.76
N LYS A 7 -18.63 16.25 -18.77
CA LYS A 7 -18.74 15.38 -19.93
C LYS A 7 -17.96 14.09 -19.68
N ARG A 8 -18.19 13.09 -20.54
CA ARG A 8 -17.44 11.83 -20.50
C ARG A 8 -15.93 12.04 -20.59
N CYS A 9 -15.46 12.89 -21.50
CA CYS A 9 -14.03 13.20 -21.65
C CYS A 9 -13.42 13.79 -20.38
N ASP A 10 -14.13 14.69 -19.69
CA ASP A 10 -13.64 15.27 -18.42
C ASP A 10 -13.56 14.22 -17.32
N ARG A 11 -14.49 13.27 -17.31
CA ARG A 11 -14.49 12.18 -16.33
C ARG A 11 -13.30 11.26 -16.55
N GLU A 12 -12.97 10.97 -17.80
CA GLU A 12 -11.80 10.19 -18.18
C GLU A 12 -10.51 10.95 -17.79
N GLU A 13 -10.41 12.25 -18.10
CA GLU A 13 -9.29 13.10 -17.67
C GLU A 13 -9.14 13.16 -16.16
N LEU A 14 -10.25 13.35 -15.43
CA LEU A 14 -10.25 13.36 -13.96
C LEU A 14 -9.78 12.01 -13.40
N THR A 15 -10.21 10.91 -13.99
CA THR A 15 -9.82 9.56 -13.55
C THR A 15 -8.31 9.35 -13.73
N LEU A 16 -7.78 9.71 -14.90
CA LEU A 16 -6.35 9.62 -15.19
C LEU A 16 -5.53 10.53 -14.26
N TRP A 17 -6.01 11.75 -14.02
CA TRP A 17 -5.35 12.69 -13.12
C TRP A 17 -5.35 12.22 -11.67
N ILE A 18 -6.47 11.68 -11.16
CA ILE A 18 -6.51 11.09 -9.81
C ILE A 18 -5.51 9.93 -9.71
N ALA A 19 -5.48 9.04 -10.72
CA ALA A 19 -4.61 7.87 -10.71
C ALA A 19 -3.12 8.24 -10.81
N GLY A 20 -2.76 9.22 -11.65
CA GLY A 20 -1.37 9.61 -11.90
C GLY A 20 -0.79 10.62 -10.91
N GLU A 21 -1.59 11.57 -10.44
CA GLU A 21 -1.08 12.68 -9.63
C GLU A 21 -1.45 12.55 -8.15
N LEU A 22 -2.68 12.14 -7.84
CA LEU A 22 -3.13 12.07 -6.45
C LEU A 22 -2.81 10.73 -5.79
N CYS A 23 -3.09 9.61 -6.47
CA CYS A 23 -2.91 8.29 -5.89
C CYS A 23 -1.46 8.04 -5.43
N PRO A 24 -0.39 8.38 -6.17
CA PRO A 24 0.98 8.11 -5.72
C PRO A 24 1.36 8.83 -4.41
N THR A 25 0.72 9.95 -4.09
CA THR A 25 1.00 10.72 -2.87
C THR A 25 0.58 10.00 -1.59
N GLY A 26 -0.40 9.09 -1.67
CA GLY A 26 -0.96 8.39 -0.52
C GLY A 26 -1.83 9.23 0.43
N GLN A 27 -2.14 10.48 0.07
CA GLN A 27 -2.98 11.40 0.87
C GLN A 27 -4.32 10.80 1.33
N SER A 28 -4.95 11.31 2.39
CA SER A 28 -6.26 10.80 2.79
C SER A 28 -7.35 11.02 1.72
N VAL A 29 -8.43 10.23 1.75
CA VAL A 29 -9.58 10.43 0.83
C VAL A 29 -10.12 11.85 0.92
N GLY A 30 -10.19 12.44 2.12
CA GLY A 30 -10.63 13.82 2.34
C GLY A 30 -9.71 14.84 1.64
N ALA A 31 -8.40 14.72 1.82
CA ALA A 31 -7.44 15.61 1.16
C ALA A 31 -7.47 15.48 -0.37
N MET A 32 -7.61 14.26 -0.89
CA MET A 32 -7.77 14.05 -2.33
C MET A 32 -9.07 14.66 -2.86
N LEU A 33 -10.16 14.59 -2.10
CA LEU A 33 -11.44 15.19 -2.48
C LEU A 33 -11.35 16.71 -2.62
N GLU A 34 -10.67 17.38 -1.68
CA GLU A 34 -10.41 18.82 -1.77
C GLU A 34 -9.69 19.16 -3.09
N GLN A 35 -8.66 18.39 -3.46
CA GLN A 35 -7.93 18.58 -4.71
C GLN A 35 -8.80 18.32 -5.95
N VAL A 36 -9.68 17.31 -5.92
CA VAL A 36 -10.64 17.03 -6.99
C VAL A 36 -11.65 18.16 -7.15
N PHE A 37 -12.10 18.79 -6.06
CA PHE A 37 -12.98 19.96 -6.13
C PHE A 37 -12.27 21.16 -6.76
N LEU A 38 -11.00 21.42 -6.39
CA LEU A 38 -10.19 22.48 -7.01
C LEU A 38 -10.01 22.22 -8.51
N TRP A 39 -9.71 20.98 -8.90
CA TRP A 39 -9.59 20.57 -10.30
C TRP A 39 -10.87 20.85 -11.10
N CYS A 40 -12.05 20.58 -10.53
CA CYS A 40 -13.34 20.86 -11.18
C CYS A 40 -13.59 22.37 -11.29
N ARG A 41 -13.30 23.14 -10.24
CA ARG A 41 -13.44 24.60 -10.22
C ARG A 41 -12.58 25.26 -11.29
N ASP A 42 -11.32 24.89 -11.38
CA ASP A 42 -10.33 25.50 -12.27
C ASP A 42 -10.66 25.24 -13.76
N ARG A 43 -11.42 24.18 -14.05
CA ARG A 43 -11.94 23.84 -15.39
C ARG A 43 -13.37 24.35 -15.63
N CYS A 44 -13.93 25.13 -14.70
CA CYS A 44 -15.32 25.59 -14.70
C CYS A 44 -16.32 24.44 -14.93
N ILE A 45 -16.14 23.32 -14.23
CA ILE A 45 -17.01 22.15 -14.32
C ILE A 45 -17.94 22.13 -13.10
N TYR A 46 -19.24 21.98 -13.33
CA TYR A 46 -20.16 21.54 -12.29
C TYR A 46 -19.79 20.11 -11.89
N GLY A 47 -19.11 19.98 -10.76
CA GLY A 47 -18.65 18.71 -10.23
C GLY A 47 -19.82 17.74 -9.99
N PRO A 48 -19.60 16.42 -10.15
CA PRO A 48 -20.50 15.39 -9.64
C PRO A 48 -20.78 15.60 -8.15
N SER A 49 -21.77 14.87 -7.63
CA SER A 49 -22.05 14.90 -6.20
C SER A 49 -20.80 14.47 -5.40
N HIS A 50 -20.67 15.00 -4.18
CA HIS A 50 -19.57 14.63 -3.28
C HIS A 50 -19.46 13.10 -3.12
N LYS A 51 -20.59 12.40 -2.99
CA LYS A 51 -20.65 10.94 -2.87
C LYS A 51 -20.11 10.22 -4.11
N GLU A 52 -20.36 10.76 -5.31
CA GLU A 52 -19.83 10.18 -6.55
C GLU A 52 -18.32 10.38 -6.66
N LEU A 53 -17.82 11.57 -6.33
CA LEU A 53 -16.39 11.86 -6.31
C LEU A 53 -15.66 11.04 -5.26
N GLU A 54 -16.24 10.88 -4.07
CA GLU A 54 -15.68 10.09 -2.99
C GLU A 54 -15.58 8.61 -3.39
N ARG A 55 -16.61 8.08 -4.05
CA ARG A 55 -16.58 6.72 -4.61
C ARG A 55 -15.50 6.57 -5.68
N LEU A 56 -15.34 7.57 -6.55
CA LEU A 56 -14.30 7.56 -7.58
C LEU A 56 -12.91 7.57 -6.95
N VAL A 57 -12.64 8.48 -6.01
CA VAL A 57 -11.36 8.58 -5.30
C VAL A 57 -11.03 7.26 -4.59
N ARG A 58 -11.99 6.69 -3.85
CA ARG A 58 -11.79 5.38 -3.17
C ARG A 58 -11.46 4.26 -4.16
N SER A 59 -12.20 4.21 -5.28
CA SER A 59 -11.94 3.21 -6.33
C SER A 59 -10.54 3.37 -6.92
N GLN A 60 -10.13 4.59 -7.28
CA GLN A 60 -8.80 4.82 -7.86
C GLN A 60 -7.67 4.54 -6.86
N ARG A 61 -7.87 4.86 -5.57
CA ARG A 61 -6.91 4.46 -4.52
C ARG A 61 -6.78 2.95 -4.40
N GLN A 62 -7.91 2.24 -4.46
CA GLN A 62 -7.92 0.78 -4.35
C GLN A 62 -7.23 0.13 -5.56
N HIS A 63 -7.51 0.62 -6.78
CA HIS A 63 -6.80 0.17 -7.98
C HIS A 63 -5.29 0.43 -7.88
N TYR A 64 -4.90 1.66 -7.51
CA TYR A 64 -3.48 2.01 -7.37
C TYR A 64 -2.74 1.10 -6.41
N ILE A 65 -3.31 0.83 -5.22
CA ILE A 65 -2.63 -0.02 -4.24
C ILE A 65 -2.58 -1.49 -4.69
N ASP A 66 -3.64 -2.01 -5.32
CA ASP A 66 -3.65 -3.40 -5.81
C ASP A 66 -2.65 -3.58 -6.97
N ASP A 67 -2.56 -2.62 -7.89
CA ASP A 67 -1.59 -2.62 -8.98
C ASP A 67 -0.15 -2.49 -8.45
N TRP A 68 0.07 -1.62 -7.46
CA TRP A 68 1.38 -1.46 -6.83
C TRP A 68 1.82 -2.74 -6.11
N LEU A 69 0.95 -3.36 -5.29
CA LEU A 69 1.25 -4.61 -4.59
C LEU A 69 1.53 -5.75 -5.57
N THR A 70 0.76 -5.82 -6.66
CA THR A 70 0.98 -6.81 -7.72
C THR A 70 2.33 -6.58 -8.42
N GLY A 71 2.68 -5.32 -8.71
CA GLY A 71 3.97 -4.96 -9.29
C GLY A 71 5.15 -5.26 -8.36
N VAL A 72 5.00 -5.02 -7.06
CA VAL A 72 5.98 -5.40 -6.02
C VAL A 72 6.17 -6.92 -6.04
N SER A 73 5.09 -7.69 -5.94
CA SER A 73 5.14 -9.16 -5.94
C SER A 73 5.80 -9.73 -7.19
N ALA A 74 5.51 -9.18 -8.38
CA ALA A 74 6.08 -9.61 -9.65
C ALA A 74 7.61 -9.39 -9.75
N ARG A 75 8.18 -8.51 -8.92
CA ARG A 75 9.62 -8.23 -8.86
C ARG A 75 10.38 -9.11 -7.87
N LEU A 76 9.67 -9.88 -7.04
CA LEU A 76 10.29 -10.75 -6.04
C LEU A 76 10.74 -12.06 -6.66
N SER A 77 11.89 -12.56 -6.22
CA SER A 77 12.34 -13.90 -6.61
C SER A 77 11.42 -14.97 -6.01
N ALA A 78 11.29 -16.12 -6.68
CA ALA A 78 10.51 -17.25 -6.15
C ALA A 78 11.01 -17.71 -4.76
N SER A 79 12.32 -17.62 -4.51
CA SER A 79 12.90 -17.88 -3.19
C SER A 79 12.45 -16.88 -2.13
N THR A 80 12.38 -15.59 -2.46
CA THR A 80 11.90 -14.54 -1.55
C THR A 80 10.43 -14.75 -1.22
N VAL A 81 9.61 -15.05 -2.23
CA VAL A 81 8.18 -15.37 -2.07
C VAL A 81 8.00 -16.56 -1.11
N ALA A 82 8.72 -17.66 -1.33
CA ALA A 82 8.64 -18.84 -0.49
C ALA A 82 9.06 -18.55 0.97
N LEU A 83 10.08 -17.72 1.20
CA LEU A 83 10.50 -17.31 2.54
C LEU A 83 9.42 -16.49 3.26
N LEU A 84 8.76 -15.58 2.55
CA LEU A 84 7.68 -14.75 3.10
C LEU A 84 6.44 -15.59 3.39
N GLU A 85 6.05 -16.50 2.48
CA GLU A 85 4.94 -17.43 2.71
C GLU A 85 5.20 -18.36 3.89
N ALA A 86 6.42 -18.89 4.03
CA ALA A 86 6.83 -19.70 5.16
C ALA A 86 6.79 -18.92 6.49
N SER A 87 7.23 -17.67 6.49
CA SER A 87 7.15 -16.77 7.66
C SER A 87 5.70 -16.54 8.10
N ILE A 88 4.77 -16.40 7.15
CA ILE A 88 3.34 -16.25 7.44
C ILE A 88 2.73 -17.58 7.92
N ALA A 89 3.15 -18.72 7.37
CA ALA A 89 2.69 -20.05 7.77
C ALA A 89 3.12 -20.40 9.20
N GLU A 90 4.40 -20.18 9.53
CA GLU A 90 5.00 -20.40 10.85
C GLU A 90 5.10 -19.09 11.63
N ALA A 91 3.93 -18.48 11.90
CA ALA A 91 3.83 -17.10 12.37
C ALA A 91 4.56 -16.81 13.70
N ASP A 92 4.66 -17.80 14.57
CA ASP A 92 5.29 -17.67 15.90
C ASP A 92 6.72 -18.22 15.94
N GLY A 93 7.26 -18.67 14.80
CA GLY A 93 8.66 -19.09 14.68
C GLY A 93 9.65 -17.93 14.85
N GLN A 94 10.95 -18.25 14.90
CA GLN A 94 12.02 -17.26 15.11
C GLN A 94 12.04 -16.15 14.04
N THR A 95 11.66 -16.48 12.80
CA THR A 95 11.48 -15.54 11.68
C THR A 95 10.01 -15.51 11.21
N GLY A 96 9.10 -15.91 12.09
CA GLY A 96 7.66 -15.91 11.82
C GLY A 96 7.07 -14.51 11.77
N PHE A 97 5.94 -14.35 11.08
CA PHE A 97 5.28 -13.06 10.87
C PHE A 97 5.03 -12.27 12.17
N ASN A 98 4.54 -12.91 13.23
CA ASN A 98 4.28 -12.25 14.51
C ASN A 98 5.60 -11.82 15.18
N THR A 99 6.62 -12.67 15.12
CA THR A 99 7.95 -12.42 15.69
C THR A 99 8.68 -11.30 14.95
N MET A 100 8.62 -11.28 13.61
CA MET A 100 9.24 -10.26 12.77
C MET A 100 8.63 -8.88 13.01
N ARG A 101 7.32 -8.79 13.26
CA ARG A 101 6.63 -7.55 13.59
C ARG A 101 6.91 -7.07 15.02
N GLY A 102 7.18 -7.98 15.96
CA GLY A 102 7.41 -7.64 17.36
C GLY A 102 8.67 -6.80 17.57
N ASP A 103 8.63 -5.93 18.58
CA ASP A 103 9.77 -5.08 18.97
C ASP A 103 10.96 -5.90 19.49
N ALA A 104 12.15 -5.29 19.47
CA ALA A 104 13.40 -5.90 19.93
C ALA A 104 13.45 -6.21 21.44
N GLY A 105 12.51 -5.68 22.24
CA GLY A 105 12.48 -5.86 23.69
C GLY A 105 13.67 -5.20 24.41
N GLN A 106 13.93 -5.60 25.66
CA GLN A 106 15.07 -5.11 26.46
C GLN A 106 16.39 -5.69 25.94
N ALA A 107 17.52 -5.04 26.20
CA ALA A 107 18.84 -5.54 25.80
C ALA A 107 19.27 -6.75 26.66
N SER A 108 18.78 -7.93 26.31
CA SER A 108 19.23 -9.24 26.82
C SER A 108 19.96 -10.01 25.72
N LEU A 109 20.78 -11.00 26.10
CA LEU A 109 21.47 -11.86 25.14
C LEU A 109 20.49 -12.57 24.19
N ASP A 110 19.37 -13.08 24.74
CA ASP A 110 18.32 -13.72 23.94
C ASP A 110 17.71 -12.76 22.91
N ASN A 111 17.52 -11.49 23.28
CA ASN A 111 17.00 -10.49 22.37
C ASN A 111 18.03 -10.09 21.30
N ILE A 112 19.32 -10.03 21.63
CA ILE A 112 20.39 -9.79 20.64
C ILE A 112 20.46 -10.93 19.62
N LEU A 113 20.39 -12.18 20.08
CA LEU A 113 20.39 -13.36 19.20
C LEU A 113 19.15 -13.39 18.31
N SER A 114 17.98 -13.10 18.88
CA SER A 114 16.71 -12.96 18.14
C SER A 114 16.81 -11.87 17.06
N MET A 115 17.33 -10.69 17.41
CA MET A 115 17.53 -9.60 16.46
C MET A 115 18.52 -9.93 15.35
N THR A 116 19.56 -10.71 15.66
CA THR A 116 20.51 -11.21 14.65
C THR A 116 19.83 -12.15 13.67
N ALA A 117 18.96 -13.04 14.15
CA ALA A 117 18.16 -13.92 13.29
C ALA A 117 17.18 -13.13 12.40
N LYS A 118 16.52 -12.09 12.93
CA LYS A 118 15.68 -11.18 12.14
C LYS A 118 16.48 -10.47 11.05
N LEU A 119 17.66 -9.95 11.37
CA LEU A 119 18.53 -9.26 10.41
C LEU A 119 18.99 -10.22 9.30
N ALA A 120 19.45 -11.42 9.67
CA ALA A 120 19.87 -12.45 8.70
C ALA A 120 18.70 -12.85 7.78
N PHE A 121 17.48 -12.95 8.32
CA PHE A 121 16.29 -13.20 7.53
C PHE A 121 16.00 -12.06 6.54
N ILE A 122 16.02 -10.80 6.99
CA ILE A 122 15.82 -9.63 6.11
C ILE A 122 16.86 -9.57 5.00
N GLN A 123 18.14 -9.83 5.32
CA GLN A 123 19.21 -9.89 4.31
C GLN A 123 18.97 -11.01 3.29
N LYS A 124 18.48 -12.17 3.72
CA LYS A 124 18.18 -13.31 2.86
C LYS A 124 17.00 -13.06 1.91
N LEU A 125 16.10 -12.13 2.23
CA LEU A 125 14.99 -11.77 1.34
C LEU A 125 15.47 -11.12 0.04
N ASP A 126 16.69 -10.58 0.01
CA ASP A 126 17.32 -9.94 -1.16
C ASP A 126 16.37 -8.94 -1.85
N LEU A 127 15.72 -8.09 -1.05
CA LEU A 127 14.71 -7.17 -1.53
C LEU A 127 15.34 -6.10 -2.44
N PRO A 128 14.74 -5.81 -3.61
CA PRO A 128 15.15 -4.69 -4.44
C PRO A 128 15.17 -3.37 -3.64
N ARG A 129 16.29 -2.64 -3.66
CA ARG A 129 16.47 -1.42 -2.85
C ARG A 129 15.50 -0.29 -3.20
N ASP A 130 14.99 -0.31 -4.42
CA ASP A 130 14.07 0.66 -5.00
C ASP A 130 12.60 0.18 -4.93
N ILE A 131 12.28 -0.91 -4.23
CA ILE A 131 10.92 -1.45 -4.19
C ILE A 131 9.90 -0.47 -3.60
N LEU A 132 10.35 0.42 -2.70
CA LEU A 132 9.53 1.44 -2.06
C LEU A 132 9.65 2.83 -2.70
N SER A 133 10.55 3.05 -3.66
CA SER A 133 10.77 4.40 -4.22
C SER A 133 9.64 4.87 -5.13
N ALA A 134 8.80 3.95 -5.61
CA ALA A 134 7.69 4.24 -6.52
C ALA A 134 6.44 4.83 -5.81
N THR A 135 6.39 4.81 -4.48
CA THR A 135 5.17 5.12 -3.73
C THR A 135 5.44 6.09 -2.58
N GLY A 136 4.54 7.05 -2.38
CA GLY A 136 4.70 8.09 -1.35
C GLY A 136 4.77 7.54 0.08
N LYS A 137 5.47 8.25 0.96
CA LYS A 137 5.66 7.88 2.38
C LYS A 137 4.35 7.54 3.11
N ALA A 138 3.27 8.27 2.82
CA ALA A 138 1.97 8.05 3.44
C ALA A 138 1.39 6.66 3.14
N TRP A 139 1.64 6.11 1.95
CA TRP A 139 1.23 4.74 1.62
C TRP A 139 2.04 3.70 2.40
N VAL A 140 3.35 3.88 2.52
CA VAL A 140 4.20 2.99 3.32
C VAL A 140 3.71 2.96 4.77
N GLU A 141 3.46 4.13 5.36
CA GLU A 141 2.90 4.23 6.72
C GLU A 141 1.53 3.55 6.84
N GLN A 142 0.67 3.70 5.83
CA GLN A 142 -0.65 3.07 5.80
C GLN A 142 -0.56 1.54 5.70
N ILE A 143 0.35 1.00 4.87
CA ILE A 143 0.59 -0.43 4.73
C ILE A 143 1.16 -0.99 6.03
N VAL A 144 2.19 -0.37 6.59
CA VAL A 144 2.78 -0.77 7.89
C VAL A 144 1.70 -0.81 8.97
N ARG A 145 0.86 0.23 9.06
CA ARG A 145 -0.25 0.27 10.03
C ARG A 145 -1.28 -0.83 9.80
N ARG A 146 -1.58 -1.14 8.54
CA ARG A 146 -2.51 -2.22 8.17
C ARG A 146 -1.94 -3.58 8.57
N VAL A 147 -0.72 -3.89 8.15
CA VAL A 147 -0.02 -5.15 8.49
C VAL A 147 0.17 -5.27 10.00
N ALA A 148 0.36 -4.15 10.71
CA ALA A 148 0.43 -4.15 12.17
C ALA A 148 -0.88 -4.55 12.86
N GLY A 149 -2.04 -4.25 12.25
CA GLY A 149 -3.35 -4.60 12.76
C GLY A 149 -3.83 -6.01 12.37
N GLU A 150 -3.30 -6.60 11.30
CA GLU A 150 -3.74 -7.90 10.79
C GLU A 150 -3.07 -9.08 11.54
N LYS A 151 -3.80 -10.16 11.77
CA LYS A 151 -3.27 -11.42 12.30
C LYS A 151 -2.71 -12.29 11.17
N ALA A 152 -1.77 -13.18 11.48
CA ALA A 152 -1.18 -14.07 10.48
C ALA A 152 -2.23 -14.90 9.69
N TRP A 153 -3.32 -15.33 10.34
CA TRP A 153 -4.41 -16.04 9.66
C TRP A 153 -5.21 -15.14 8.70
N GLU A 154 -5.29 -13.83 8.96
CA GLU A 154 -5.92 -12.85 8.05
C GLU A 154 -5.02 -12.63 6.83
N MET A 155 -3.70 -12.52 7.06
CA MET A 155 -2.71 -12.42 5.99
C MET A 155 -2.80 -13.60 5.00
N ARG A 156 -2.97 -14.83 5.50
CA ARG A 156 -3.12 -16.05 4.66
C ARG A 156 -4.37 -16.06 3.79
N ARG A 157 -5.36 -15.21 4.06
CA ARG A 157 -6.61 -15.16 3.28
C ARG A 157 -6.50 -14.23 2.07
N HIS A 158 -5.45 -13.42 2.00
CA HIS A 158 -5.21 -12.58 0.82
C HIS A 158 -4.75 -13.44 -0.37
N PRO A 159 -5.04 -13.01 -1.62
CA PRO A 159 -4.38 -13.58 -2.79
C PRO A 159 -2.86 -13.47 -2.65
N SER A 160 -2.10 -14.47 -3.13
CA SER A 160 -0.62 -14.54 -2.94
C SER A 160 0.10 -13.23 -3.30
N ALA A 161 -0.24 -12.59 -4.43
CA ALA A 161 0.37 -11.30 -4.81
C ALA A 161 0.15 -10.17 -3.78
N LYS A 162 -1.03 -10.14 -3.15
CA LYS A 162 -1.38 -9.18 -2.11
C LYS A 162 -0.81 -9.59 -0.76
N GLN A 163 -0.74 -10.88 -0.47
CA GLN A 163 -0.17 -11.44 0.75
C GLN A 163 1.32 -11.12 0.87
N VAL A 164 2.07 -11.22 -0.23
CA VAL A 164 3.53 -11.05 -0.27
C VAL A 164 3.93 -9.60 -0.57
N GLY A 165 3.08 -8.83 -1.24
CA GLY A 165 3.32 -7.40 -1.48
C GLY A 165 3.08 -6.50 -0.26
N LEU A 166 2.26 -6.95 0.71
CA LEU A 166 1.96 -6.24 1.95
C LEU A 166 3.10 -6.38 2.97
#